data_AF-A0A9D2DW22-F1
#
_entry.id   AF-A0A9D2DW22-F1
#
_cell.length_a   1.000
_cell.length_b   1.000
_cell.length_c   1.000
_cell.angle_alpha   90.00
_cell.angle_beta   90.00
_cell.angle_gamma   90.00
#
_symmetry.space_group_name_H-M   'P 1'
#
loop_
_entity.id
_entity.type
_entity.pdbx_description
1 polymer ?
#
loop_
_entity_poly.entity_id
_entity_poly.type
_entity_poly.pdbx_seq_one_letter_code
_entity_poly.pdbx_strand_id
1 'polypeptide(L)'
;MNKLERDILDILSDDCRMDAAQIAVMLGADEAEVRNAVRNMESRGTIVKYTAIANLDEEEDECVEALIEVKIAPRSGSGFDGVAE
;
A
#
# COMPACT_ATOMS: atom_id res chain seq x y z
N MET A 1 5.84 -5.69 -15.08
CA MET A 1 4.91 -6.31 -14.12
C MET A 1 4.27 -7.47 -14.84
N ASN A 2 4.76 -8.67 -14.55
CA ASN A 2 4.29 -9.92 -15.14
C ASN A 2 2.91 -10.28 -14.59
N LYS A 3 2.22 -11.20 -15.28
CA LYS A 3 0.92 -11.69 -14.83
C LYS A 3 1.02 -12.30 -13.42
N LEU A 4 2.03 -13.14 -13.21
CA LEU A 4 2.33 -13.79 -11.93
C LEU A 4 2.54 -12.80 -10.77
N GLU A 5 3.30 -11.72 -10.97
CA GLU A 5 3.49 -10.67 -9.95
C GLU A 5 2.16 -10.01 -9.55
N ARG A 6 1.23 -9.87 -10.51
CA ARG A 6 -0.07 -9.22 -10.30
C ARG A 6 -1.02 -10.13 -9.53
N ASP A 7 -1.07 -11.41 -9.88
CA ASP A 7 -1.87 -12.39 -9.16
C ASP A 7 -1.35 -12.60 -7.72
N ILE A 8 -0.03 -12.59 -7.51
CA ILE A 8 0.56 -12.64 -6.15
C ILE A 8 0.13 -11.42 -5.31
N LEU A 9 0.16 -10.22 -5.91
CA LEU A 9 -0.28 -9.00 -5.22
C LEU A 9 -1.76 -9.01 -4.88
N ASP A 10 -2.61 -9.57 -5.75
CA ASP A 10 -4.04 -9.70 -5.51
C ASP A 10 -4.30 -10.57 -4.27
N ILE A 11 -3.63 -11.72 -4.20
CA ILE A 11 -3.71 -12.64 -3.05
C ILE A 11 -3.18 -11.99 -1.77
N LEU A 12 -2.00 -11.38 -1.82
CA LEU A 12 -1.39 -10.72 -0.65
C LEU A 12 -2.17 -9.47 -0.19
N SER A 13 -2.98 -8.87 -1.07
CA SER A 13 -3.84 -7.74 -0.72
C SER A 13 -5.11 -8.18 0.00
N ASP A 14 -5.58 -9.41 -0.24
CA ASP A 14 -6.72 -9.99 0.47
C ASP A 14 -6.27 -10.60 1.81
N ASP A 15 -5.19 -11.40 1.79
CA ASP A 15 -4.62 -12.01 2.98
C ASP A 15 -3.09 -11.94 2.97
N CYS A 16 -2.57 -10.97 3.71
CA CYS A 16 -1.14 -10.69 3.79
C CYS A 16 -0.34 -11.71 4.61
N ARG A 17 -1.01 -12.68 5.25
CA ARG A 17 -0.35 -13.74 6.06
C ARG A 17 -0.16 -15.04 5.30
N MET A 18 -0.63 -15.13 4.06
CA MET A 18 -0.50 -16.36 3.28
C MET A 18 0.97 -16.69 3.01
N ASP A 19 1.31 -17.96 3.23
CA ASP A 19 2.66 -18.45 2.98
C ASP A 19 2.93 -18.58 1.47
N ALA A 20 4.18 -18.38 1.06
CA ALA A 20 4.57 -18.48 -0.35
C ALA A 20 4.21 -19.84 -0.96
N ALA A 21 4.23 -20.89 -0.14
CA ALA A 21 3.81 -22.24 -0.51
C ALA A 21 2.32 -22.31 -0.91
N GLN A 22 1.44 -21.64 -0.16
CA GLN A 22 0.00 -21.64 -0.46
C GLN A 22 -0.29 -20.84 -1.73
N ILE A 23 0.36 -19.68 -1.88
CA ILE A 23 0.26 -18.84 -3.08
C ILE A 23 0.71 -19.62 -4.32
N ALA A 24 1.82 -20.38 -4.21
CA ALA A 24 2.33 -21.23 -5.27
C ALA A 24 1.33 -22.32 -5.69
N VAL A 25 0.67 -22.99 -4.72
CA VAL A 25 -0.37 -23.99 -5.00
C VAL A 25 -1.59 -23.38 -5.69
N MET A 26 -2.01 -22.18 -5.27
CA MET A 26 -3.16 -21.48 -5.88
C MET A 26 -2.88 -21.04 -7.32
N LEU A 27 -1.65 -20.61 -7.60
CA LEU A 27 -1.23 -20.12 -8.91
C LEU A 27 -0.70 -21.23 -9.83
N GLY A 28 -0.50 -22.45 -9.32
CA GLY A 28 0.17 -23.53 -10.04
C GLY A 28 1.62 -23.20 -10.40
N ALA A 29 2.28 -22.36 -9.60
CA ALA A 29 3.63 -21.88 -9.80
C ALA A 29 4.61 -22.55 -8.83
N ASP A 30 5.91 -22.37 -9.04
CA ASP A 30 6.94 -22.90 -8.14
C ASP A 30 7.08 -22.01 -6.90
N GLU A 31 7.20 -22.60 -5.71
CA GLU A 31 7.37 -21.85 -4.45
C GLU A 31 8.61 -20.96 -4.50
N ALA A 32 9.70 -21.44 -5.10
CA ALA A 32 10.94 -20.68 -5.20
C ALA A 32 10.76 -19.42 -6.06
N GLU A 33 10.03 -19.54 -7.18
CA GLU A 33 9.69 -18.42 -8.07
C GLU A 33 8.82 -17.38 -7.34
N VAL A 34 7.78 -17.83 -6.64
CA VAL A 34 6.89 -16.94 -5.87
C VAL A 34 7.67 -16.20 -4.78
N ARG A 35 8.50 -16.91 -4.00
CA ARG A 35 9.32 -16.29 -2.94
C ARG A 35 10.28 -15.25 -3.51
N ASN A 36 10.92 -15.55 -4.65
CA ASN A 36 11.86 -14.63 -5.28
C ASN A 36 11.14 -13.40 -5.87
N ALA A 37 9.95 -13.61 -6.46
CA ALA A 37 9.11 -12.53 -6.97
C ALA A 37 8.68 -11.58 -5.85
N VAL A 38 8.19 -12.11 -4.71
CA VAL A 38 7.82 -11.31 -3.53
C VAL A 38 9.00 -10.48 -3.05
N ARG A 39 10.16 -11.11 -2.87
CA ARG A 39 11.38 -10.42 -2.40
C ARG A 39 11.84 -9.30 -3.35
N ASN A 40 11.72 -9.55 -4.66
CA ASN A 40 12.01 -8.54 -5.68
C ASN A 40 10.99 -7.39 -5.65
N MET A 41 9.71 -7.68 -5.42
CA MET A 41 8.66 -6.67 -5.26
C MET A 41 8.85 -5.82 -4.00
N GLU A 42 9.30 -6.41 -2.90
CA GLU A 42 9.69 -5.69 -1.69
C GLU A 42 10.92 -4.80 -1.94
N SER A 43 11.96 -5.34 -2.57
CA SER A 43 13.18 -4.57 -2.87
C SER A 43 12.94 -3.42 -3.86
N ARG A 44 11.99 -3.58 -4.79
CA ARG A 44 11.60 -2.54 -5.76
C ARG A 44 10.63 -1.52 -5.14
N GLY A 45 10.13 -1.74 -3.94
CA GLY A 45 9.12 -0.90 -3.30
C GLY A 45 7.73 -1.02 -3.91
N THR A 46 7.44 -2.13 -4.62
CA THR A 46 6.08 -2.47 -5.06
C THR A 46 5.25 -2.93 -3.86
N ILE A 47 5.85 -3.70 -2.95
CA ILE A 47 5.30 -3.98 -1.63
C ILE A 47 5.97 -3.01 -0.66
N VAL A 48 5.22 -2.04 -0.13
CA VAL A 48 5.76 -0.98 0.73
C VAL A 48 5.62 -1.35 2.22
N LYS A 49 4.48 -1.93 2.61
CA LYS A 49 4.23 -2.44 3.96
C LYS A 49 3.16 -3.51 3.95
N TYR A 50 3.19 -4.40 4.94
CA TYR A 50 2.06 -5.24 5.29
C TYR A 50 1.26 -4.53 6.38
N THR A 51 -0.03 -4.33 6.17
CA THR A 51 -0.92 -3.65 7.12
C THR A 51 -2.02 -4.61 7.55
N ALA A 52 -2.37 -4.59 8.83
CA ALA A 52 -3.60 -5.20 9.30
C ALA A 52 -4.73 -4.17 9.18
N ILE A 53 -5.89 -4.59 8.69
CA ILE A 53 -7.12 -3.82 8.78
C ILE A 53 -7.80 -4.25 10.08
N ALA A 54 -7.77 -3.38 11.08
CA ALA A 54 -8.42 -3.60 12.36
C ALA A 54 -9.70 -2.76 12.42
N ASN A 55 -10.75 -3.33 13.01
CA ASN A 55 -11.97 -2.58 13.29
C ASN A 55 -11.74 -1.73 14.55
N LEU A 56 -11.51 -0.43 14.36
CA LEU A 56 -11.27 0.52 15.44
C LEU A 56 -12.56 0.95 16.16
N ASP A 57 -13.75 0.51 15.70
CA ASP A 57 -15.04 0.82 16.34
C ASP A 57 -15.23 0.07 17.68
N GLU A 58 -14.52 -1.04 17.88
CA GLU A 58 -14.58 -1.83 19.12
C GLU A 58 -13.57 -1.39 20.18
N GLU A 59 -12.57 -0.59 19.81
CA GLU A 59 -11.60 0.00 20.72
C GLU A 59 -12.07 1.43 21.01
N GLU A 60 -12.37 1.75 22.27
CA GLU A 60 -12.90 3.06 22.73
C GLU A 60 -11.86 4.21 22.60
N ASP A 61 -11.11 4.29 21.51
CA ASP A 61 -10.21 5.39 21.20
C ASP A 61 -10.94 6.35 20.25
N GLU A 62 -11.48 7.44 20.80
CA GLU A 62 -12.17 8.52 20.09
C GLU A 62 -11.23 9.19 19.06
N CYS A 63 -10.98 8.51 17.94
CA CYS A 63 -10.17 9.01 16.84
C CYS A 63 -11.02 9.96 15.97
N VAL A 64 -10.96 11.26 16.28
CA VAL A 64 -11.59 12.30 15.47
C VAL A 64 -10.77 12.52 14.19
N GLU A 65 -11.11 11.84 13.10
CA GLU A 65 -10.55 12.13 11.78
C GLU A 65 -11.21 13.40 11.19
N ALA A 66 -10.46 14.50 11.13
CA ALA A 66 -10.90 15.74 10.49
C ALA A 66 -10.21 15.94 9.13
N LEU A 67 -10.98 15.91 8.05
CA LEU A 67 -10.49 16.22 6.71
C LEU A 67 -10.48 17.74 6.49
N ILE A 68 -9.30 18.34 6.35
CA ILE A 68 -9.16 19.78 6.05
C ILE A 68 -8.99 19.96 4.54
N GLU A 69 -10.07 20.34 3.84
CA GLU A 69 -10.01 20.74 2.42
C GLU A 69 -9.65 22.23 2.30
N VAL A 70 -8.44 22.54 1.84
CA VAL A 70 -8.02 23.94 1.60
C VAL A 70 -8.25 24.32 0.14
N LYS A 71 -9.31 25.08 -0.14
CA LYS A 71 -9.51 25.74 -1.44
C LYS A 71 -8.71 27.05 -1.49
N ILE A 72 -7.55 27.03 -2.16
CA ILE A 72 -6.80 28.24 -2.47
C ILE A 72 -7.30 28.80 -3.80
N ALA A 73 -7.98 29.94 -3.78
CA ALA A 73 -8.18 30.73 -4.99
C ALA A 73 -6.88 31.52 -5.26
N PRO A 74 -6.16 31.27 -6.36
CA PRO A 74 -4.96 32.04 -6.67
C PRO A 74 -5.36 33.50 -6.91
N ARG A 75 -4.96 34.38 -5.99
CA ARG A 75 -5.13 35.82 -6.16
C ARG A 75 -4.02 36.30 -7.10
N SER A 76 -4.31 36.43 -8.39
CA SER A 76 -3.40 37.08 -9.33
C SER A 76 -3.13 38.51 -8.86
N GLY A 77 -1.90 38.82 -8.42
CA GLY A 77 -1.57 40.21 -8.11
C GLY A 77 -0.31 40.55 -7.31
N SER A 78 0.41 39.62 -6.68
CA SER A 78 1.71 39.95 -6.05
C SER A 78 2.59 38.72 -5.88
N GLY A 79 3.90 38.92 -6.11
CA GLY A 79 4.89 37.90 -6.44
C GLY A 79 5.30 36.95 -5.32
N PHE A 80 6.06 35.95 -5.76
CA PHE A 80 6.69 34.86 -5.01
C PHE A 80 7.88 35.34 -4.13
N ASP A 81 7.71 36.38 -3.31
CA ASP A 81 8.81 36.90 -2.48
C ASP A 81 8.38 37.16 -1.03
N GLY A 82 7.87 36.12 -0.35
CA GLY A 82 7.44 36.27 1.05
C GLY A 82 7.27 35.00 1.87
N VAL A 83 7.60 33.81 1.33
CA VAL A 83 7.63 32.54 2.07
C VAL A 83 9.02 31.94 1.96
N ALA A 84 10.01 32.73 2.37
CA ALA A 84 11.39 32.30 2.58
C ALA A 84 12.00 33.11 3.74
N GLU A 85 11.39 32.99 4.92
CA GLU A 85 12.08 32.99 6.21
C GLU A 85 11.31 32.11 7.20
#